data_AF-A0A399PXD4-F1
#
_entry.id   AF-A0A399PXD4-F1
#
_cell.length_a   1.000
_cell.length_b   1.000
_cell.length_c   1.000
_cell.angle_alpha   90.00
_cell.angle_beta   90.00
_cell.angle_gamma   90.00
#
_symmetry.space_group_name_H-M   'P 1'
#
loop_
_entity.id
_entity.type
_entity.pdbx_description
1 polymer ?
#
loop_
_entity_poly.entity_id
_entity_poly.type
_entity_poly.pdbx_seq_one_letter_code
_entity_poly.pdbx_strand_id
1 'polypeptide(L)'
;MKDEYDFSQGKRGAVASNKGKTRITIMLDDAVIEAAREVAESEGYGYQTVINNTLRHALLDGRTTADELEHSIGQFKKGITATDLKSLEKKLSAAVNEIRRVLEPDAKP
;
A
#
# COMPACT_ATOMS: atom_id res chain seq x y z
N MET A 1 -33.22 -5.69 20.45
CA MET A 1 -33.03 -6.88 19.60
C MET A 1 -34.09 -7.90 19.98
N LYS A 2 -34.60 -8.73 19.05
CA LYS A 2 -35.56 -9.79 19.39
C LYS A 2 -34.80 -11.01 19.91
N ASP A 3 -35.41 -11.69 20.88
CA ASP A 3 -34.81 -12.87 21.53
C ASP A 3 -34.76 -14.08 20.58
N GLU A 4 -35.69 -14.19 19.64
CA GLU A 4 -35.72 -15.26 18.64
C GLU A 4 -36.09 -14.75 17.24
N TYR A 5 -35.45 -15.37 16.24
CA TYR A 5 -35.73 -15.18 14.82
C TYR A 5 -36.03 -16.54 14.19
N ASP A 6 -37.18 -16.64 13.52
CA ASP A 6 -37.54 -17.82 12.75
C ASP A 6 -36.88 -17.78 11.36
N PHE A 7 -35.97 -18.72 11.12
CA PHE A 7 -35.27 -18.89 9.85
C PHE A 7 -35.77 -20.10 9.05
N SER A 8 -36.95 -20.65 9.38
CA SER A 8 -37.55 -21.81 8.70
C SER A 8 -37.74 -21.62 7.19
N GLN A 9 -37.92 -20.37 6.74
CA GLN A 9 -38.03 -20.00 5.31
C GLN A 9 -36.73 -19.44 4.71
N GLY A 10 -35.63 -19.46 5.47
CA GLY A 10 -34.34 -18.97 5.01
C GLY A 10 -33.72 -19.88 3.95
N LYS A 11 -33.58 -19.40 2.71
CA LYS A 11 -32.79 -20.09 1.68
C LYS A 11 -31.32 -19.70 1.81
N ARG A 12 -30.43 -20.69 1.99
CA ARG A 12 -28.98 -20.48 1.86
C ARG A 12 -28.66 -20.07 0.42
N GLY A 13 -28.20 -18.84 0.22
CA GLY A 13 -27.65 -18.40 -1.05
C GLY A 13 -26.43 -19.21 -1.45
N ALA A 14 -26.05 -19.17 -2.73
CA ALA A 14 -24.84 -19.82 -3.22
C ALA A 14 -23.62 -19.34 -2.40
N VAL A 15 -22.89 -20.28 -1.81
CA VAL A 15 -21.61 -19.99 -1.17
C VAL A 15 -20.69 -19.44 -2.25
N ALA A 16 -20.15 -18.23 -2.04
CA ALA A 16 -19.24 -17.61 -2.99
C ALA A 16 -18.11 -18.59 -3.34
N SER A 17 -17.88 -18.78 -4.65
CA SER A 17 -16.85 -19.71 -5.13
C SER A 17 -15.47 -19.24 -4.66
N ASN A 18 -14.71 -20.13 -4.02
CA ASN A 18 -13.35 -19.89 -3.54
C ASN A 18 -12.31 -19.83 -4.68
N LYS A 19 -12.69 -19.43 -5.90
CA LYS A 19 -11.79 -19.44 -7.06
C LYS A 19 -10.56 -18.56 -6.77
N GLY A 20 -9.40 -19.19 -6.61
CA GLY A 20 -8.13 -18.53 -6.31
C GLY A 20 -7.79 -18.34 -4.82
N LYS A 21 -8.56 -18.92 -3.88
CA LYS A 21 -8.25 -18.90 -2.44
C LYS A 21 -8.25 -20.31 -1.86
N THR A 22 -7.16 -20.68 -1.18
CA THR A 22 -7.02 -21.98 -0.51
C THR A 22 -7.24 -21.83 0.99
N ARG A 23 -8.10 -22.67 1.58
CA ARG A 23 -8.28 -22.71 3.03
C ARG A 23 -7.11 -23.46 3.66
N ILE A 24 -6.37 -22.79 4.52
CA ILE A 24 -5.25 -23.37 5.27
C ILE A 24 -5.46 -23.11 6.77
N THR A 25 -4.82 -23.92 7.60
CA THR A 25 -4.71 -23.67 9.04
C THR A 25 -3.31 -23.15 9.31
N ILE A 26 -3.21 -21.94 9.84
CA ILE A 26 -1.95 -21.31 10.24
C ILE A 26 -2.13 -20.68 11.62
N MET A 27 -1.06 -20.63 12.41
CA MET A 27 -1.02 -19.83 13.63
C MET A 27 -0.62 -18.41 13.24
N LEU A 28 -1.30 -17.42 13.79
CA LEU A 28 -0.95 -16.01 13.69
C LEU A 28 -0.94 -15.44 15.11
N ASP A 29 -0.02 -14.51 15.37
CA ASP A 29 0.04 -13.83 16.66
C ASP A 29 -1.22 -13.00 16.86
N ASP A 30 -1.70 -12.92 18.10
CA ASP A 30 -2.90 -12.14 18.46
C ASP A 30 -2.75 -10.68 18.02
N ALA A 31 -1.54 -10.10 18.19
CA ALA A 31 -1.25 -8.74 17.76
C ALA A 31 -1.45 -8.51 16.24
N VAL A 32 -1.16 -9.52 15.41
CA VAL A 32 -1.37 -9.45 13.95
C VAL A 32 -2.86 -9.52 13.63
N ILE A 33 -3.61 -10.35 14.34
CA ILE A 33 -5.06 -10.48 14.17
C ILE A 33 -5.75 -9.17 14.54
N GLU A 34 -5.39 -8.58 15.68
CA GLU A 34 -5.99 -7.32 16.15
C GLU A 34 -5.66 -6.16 15.22
N ALA A 35 -4.40 -6.01 14.80
CA ALA A 35 -4.03 -4.98 13.81
C ALA A 35 -4.80 -5.15 12.48
N ALA A 36 -4.98 -6.39 12.02
CA ALA A 36 -5.75 -6.66 10.81
C ALA A 36 -7.25 -6.35 10.97
N ARG A 37 -7.81 -6.46 12.18
CA ARG A 37 -9.20 -6.07 12.48
C ARG A 37 -9.38 -4.55 12.44
N GLU A 38 -8.48 -3.80 13.09
CA GLU A 38 -8.55 -2.34 13.13
C GLU A 38 -8.49 -1.74 11.70
N VAL A 39 -7.60 -2.26 10.86
CA VAL A 39 -7.49 -1.84 9.45
C VAL A 39 -8.73 -2.26 8.64
N ALA A 40 -9.25 -3.45 8.90
CA ALA A 40 -10.46 -3.93 8.23
C ALA A 40 -11.70 -3.07 8.54
N GLU A 41 -11.84 -2.63 9.79
CA GLU A 41 -12.94 -1.77 10.24
C GLU A 41 -12.89 -0.38 9.58
N SER A 42 -11.69 0.17 9.37
CA SER A 42 -11.54 1.49 8.73
C SER A 42 -11.80 1.46 7.22
N GLU A 43 -11.46 0.36 6.55
CA GLU A 43 -11.59 0.23 5.09
C GLU A 43 -12.89 -0.48 4.64
N GLY A 44 -13.65 -1.08 5.56
CA GLY A 44 -14.89 -1.79 5.26
C GLY A 44 -14.69 -3.16 4.59
N TYR A 45 -13.48 -3.72 4.68
CA TYR A 45 -13.16 -5.08 4.21
C TYR A 45 -13.08 -6.07 5.38
N GLY A 46 -12.99 -7.38 5.09
CA GLY A 46 -12.72 -8.37 6.14
C GLY A 46 -11.23 -8.45 6.49
N TYR A 47 -10.90 -8.73 7.75
CA TYR A 47 -9.50 -8.88 8.21
C TYR A 47 -8.70 -9.94 7.42
N GLN A 48 -9.36 -10.98 6.92
CA GLN A 48 -8.72 -11.99 6.05
C GLN A 48 -8.24 -11.40 4.72
N THR A 49 -8.95 -10.40 4.19
CA THR A 49 -8.56 -9.70 2.96
C THR A 49 -7.31 -8.85 3.22
N VAL A 50 -7.28 -8.13 4.34
CA VAL A 50 -6.12 -7.33 4.76
C VAL A 50 -4.87 -8.23 4.84
N ILE A 51 -4.94 -9.33 5.61
CA ILE A 51 -3.82 -10.26 5.77
C ILE A 51 -3.35 -10.80 4.42
N ASN A 52 -4.25 -11.28 3.57
CA ASN A 52 -3.87 -11.83 2.27
C ASN A 52 -3.25 -10.77 1.34
N ASN A 53 -3.75 -9.53 1.38
CA ASN A 53 -3.22 -8.46 0.55
C ASN A 53 -1.82 -8.05 1.02
N THR A 54 -1.61 -7.92 2.33
CA THR A 54 -0.29 -7.66 2.92
C THR A 54 0.70 -8.76 2.55
N LEU A 55 0.32 -10.03 2.67
CA LEU A 55 1.18 -11.16 2.28
C LEU A 55 1.48 -11.16 0.77
N ARG A 56 0.49 -10.83 -0.06
CA ARG A 56 0.67 -10.68 -1.51
C ARG A 56 1.68 -9.58 -1.82
N HIS A 57 1.51 -8.39 -1.25
CA HIS A 57 2.46 -7.29 -1.44
C HIS A 57 3.86 -7.67 -0.94
N ALA A 58 3.98 -8.28 0.24
CA ALA A 58 5.29 -8.65 0.80
C ALA A 58 6.01 -9.74 -0.01
N LEU A 59 5.30 -10.74 -0.51
CA LEU A 59 5.90 -11.93 -1.13
C LEU A 59 5.96 -11.86 -2.66
N LEU A 60 5.01 -11.17 -3.29
CA LEU A 60 4.89 -11.10 -4.75
C LEU A 60 5.39 -9.76 -5.28
N ASP A 61 5.05 -8.64 -4.60
CA ASP A 61 5.50 -7.30 -5.03
C ASP A 61 6.83 -6.91 -4.39
N GLY A 62 7.17 -7.50 -3.23
CA GLY A 62 8.48 -7.42 -2.59
C GLY A 62 9.59 -8.01 -3.46
N ARG A 63 9.26 -8.89 -4.40
CA ARG A 63 10.24 -9.42 -5.35
C ARG A 63 10.62 -8.37 -6.40
N THR A 64 9.65 -7.61 -6.88
CA THR A 64 9.90 -6.46 -7.76
C THR A 64 10.63 -5.34 -7.04
N THR A 65 10.28 -5.00 -5.79
CA THR A 65 10.97 -3.91 -5.08
C THR A 65 12.33 -4.32 -4.54
N ALA A 66 12.56 -5.57 -4.14
CA ALA A 66 13.90 -6.03 -3.77
C ALA A 66 14.83 -6.09 -5.00
N ASP A 67 14.37 -6.59 -6.15
CA ASP A 67 15.16 -6.58 -7.39
C ASP A 67 15.36 -5.15 -7.94
N GLU A 68 14.38 -4.24 -7.80
CA GLU A 68 14.49 -2.83 -8.18
C GLU A 68 15.31 -2.00 -7.18
N LEU A 69 15.24 -2.29 -5.87
CA LEU A 69 16.10 -1.67 -4.87
C LEU A 69 17.53 -2.17 -4.99
N GLU A 70 17.77 -3.46 -5.28
CA GLU A 70 19.11 -3.95 -5.60
C GLU A 70 19.63 -3.39 -6.93
N HIS A 71 18.80 -3.28 -7.97
CA HIS A 71 19.20 -2.63 -9.23
C HIS A 71 19.43 -1.12 -9.08
N SER A 72 18.63 -0.42 -8.30
CA SER A 72 18.81 1.02 -8.05
C SER A 72 19.99 1.28 -7.12
N ILE A 73 20.17 0.53 -6.03
CA ILE A 73 21.37 0.59 -5.16
C ILE A 73 22.63 0.19 -5.95
N GLY A 74 22.54 -0.77 -6.87
CA GLY A 74 23.60 -1.13 -7.80
C GLY A 74 23.96 -0.01 -8.79
N GLN A 75 22.96 0.75 -9.27
CA GLN A 75 23.18 1.94 -10.11
C GLN A 75 23.81 3.11 -9.32
N PHE A 76 23.43 3.31 -8.06
CA PHE A 76 24.01 4.38 -7.22
C PHE A 76 25.45 4.11 -6.79
N LYS A 77 25.89 2.84 -6.72
CA LYS A 77 27.31 2.50 -6.44
C LYS A 77 28.25 2.82 -7.60
N LYS A 78 27.74 3.05 -8.82
CA LYS A 78 28.54 3.50 -9.96
C LYS A 78 28.62 5.03 -9.99
N GLY A 79 29.16 5.59 -8.91
CA GLY A 79 29.67 6.96 -8.81
C GLY A 79 28.68 8.06 -9.20
N ILE A 80 27.79 8.45 -8.28
CA ILE A 80 27.26 9.82 -8.32
C ILE A 80 28.44 10.77 -8.20
N THR A 81 28.74 11.50 -9.27
CA THR A 81 29.83 12.48 -9.26
C THR A 81 29.32 13.77 -8.62
N ALA A 82 30.20 14.53 -7.96
CA ALA A 82 29.82 15.81 -7.35
C ALA A 82 29.19 16.80 -8.35
N THR A 83 29.49 16.64 -9.64
CA THR A 83 28.90 17.38 -10.76
C THR A 83 27.44 17.06 -11.01
N ASP A 84 27.02 15.80 -10.81
CA ASP A 84 25.62 15.38 -10.98
C ASP A 84 24.76 15.97 -9.87
N LEU A 85 25.29 15.95 -8.64
CA LEU A 85 24.66 16.53 -7.45
C LEU A 85 24.45 18.05 -7.60
N LYS A 86 25.47 18.76 -8.09
CA LYS A 86 25.40 20.20 -8.35
C LYS A 86 24.41 20.55 -9.47
N SER A 87 24.28 19.69 -10.47
CA SER A 87 23.32 19.86 -11.57
C SER A 87 21.89 19.64 -11.09
N LEU A 88 21.67 18.69 -10.19
CA LEU A 88 20.37 18.42 -9.58
C LEU A 88 19.94 19.57 -8.65
N GLU A 89 20.85 20.07 -7.83
CA GLU A 89 20.62 21.26 -6.99
C GLU A 89 20.17 22.45 -7.83
N LYS A 90 20.86 22.72 -8.95
CA LYS A 90 20.48 23.80 -9.87
C LYS A 90 19.08 23.62 -10.46
N LYS A 91 18.70 22.38 -10.81
CA LYS A 91 17.36 22.06 -11.32
C LYS A 91 16.28 22.25 -10.24
N LEU A 92 16.56 21.85 -9.00
CA LEU A 92 15.64 22.01 -7.88
C LEU A 92 15.40 23.50 -7.60
N SER A 93 16.46 24.32 -7.56
CA SER A 93 16.35 25.77 -7.38
C SER A 93 15.54 26.45 -8.48
N ALA A 94 15.70 26.00 -9.74
CA ALA A 94 14.92 26.51 -10.86
C ALA A 94 13.43 26.16 -10.73
N ALA A 95 13.12 24.92 -10.32
CA ALA A 95 11.75 24.48 -10.10
C ALA A 95 11.08 25.24 -8.95
N VAL A 96 11.80 25.48 -7.85
CA VAL A 96 11.30 26.27 -6.71
C VAL A 96 11.01 27.72 -7.13
N ASN A 97 11.88 28.33 -7.93
CA ASN A 97 11.66 29.68 -8.44
C ASN A 97 10.47 29.75 -9.38
N GLU A 98 10.25 28.73 -10.21
CA GLU A 98 9.10 28.68 -11.11
C GLU A 98 7.80 28.47 -10.33
N ILE A 99 7.80 27.61 -9.31
CA ILE A 99 6.66 27.44 -8.39
C ILE A 99 6.34 28.76 -7.69
N ARG A 100 7.37 29.48 -7.22
CA ARG A 100 7.19 30.80 -6.61
C ARG A 100 6.62 31.82 -7.61
N ARG A 101 7.09 31.82 -8.86
CA ARG A 101 6.57 32.67 -9.94
C ARG A 101 5.12 32.38 -10.28
N VAL A 102 4.71 31.11 -10.22
CA VAL A 102 3.32 30.69 -10.50
C VAL A 102 2.40 30.98 -9.30
N LEU A 103 2.91 30.96 -8.07
CA LEU A 103 2.14 31.19 -6.84
C LEU A 103 2.06 32.65 -6.39
N GLU A 104 2.97 33.53 -6.83
CA GLU A 104 2.92 34.98 -6.60
C GLU A 104 2.63 35.72 -7.93
N PRO A 105 1.36 35.82 -8.39
CA PRO A 105 1.04 36.67 -9.53
C PRO A 105 1.17 38.13 -9.10
N ASP A 106 2.22 38.81 -9.59
CA ASP A 106 2.45 40.26 -9.52
C ASP A 106 1.65 41.02 -8.44
N ALA A 107 2.23 41.15 -7.25
CA ALA A 107 1.98 42.33 -6.44
C ALA A 107 2.56 43.53 -7.20
N LYS A 108 1.77 44.10 -8.10
CA LYS A 108 2.07 45.33 -8.81
C LYS A 108 1.92 46.52 -7.84
N PRO A 109 2.86 47.47 -7.76
CA PRO A 109 2.54 48.80 -7.23
C PRO A 109 1.57 49.54 -8.16
#